data_AF-A0A1L3FP14-F1
#
_entry.id   AF-A0A1L3FP14-F1
#
_cell.length_a   1.000
_cell.length_b   1.000
_cell.length_c   1.000
_cell.angle_alpha   90.00
_cell.angle_beta   90.00
_cell.angle_gamma   90.00
#
_symmetry.space_group_name_H-M   'P 1'
#
loop_
_entity.id
_entity.type
_entity.pdbx_description
1 polymer ?
#
loop_
_entity_poly.entity_id
_entity_poly.type
_entity_poly.pdbx_seq_one_letter_code
_entity_poly.pdbx_strand_id
1 'polypeptide(L)'
;MIERSAAGVPVDAGQELELRRKEWFISLGFKALFAVASDSEITAAEKRFGSHLDGLIHLPAEALTRTMSEEMELVSLGQHGSSFPMAALLDGTTSKRPT
;
A
#
# COMPACT_ATOMS: atom_id res chain seq x y z
N MET A 1 -10.88 7.24 -16.70
CA MET A 1 -11.98 6.29 -16.99
C MET A 1 -12.05 5.36 -15.79
N ILE A 2 -13.22 5.21 -15.16
CA ILE A 2 -13.40 4.38 -13.96
C ILE A 2 -13.84 2.99 -14.40
N GLU A 3 -13.08 1.97 -14.01
CA GLU A 3 -13.41 0.56 -14.15
C GLU A 3 -14.11 0.04 -12.87
N ARG A 4 -14.79 -1.10 -12.98
CA ARG A 4 -15.30 -1.81 -11.81
C ARG A 4 -14.43 -3.03 -11.57
N SER A 5 -13.87 -3.12 -10.37
CA SER A 5 -13.13 -4.32 -9.97
C SER A 5 -14.04 -5.54 -9.89
N ALA A 6 -13.47 -6.75 -9.91
CA ALA A 6 -14.24 -7.98 -9.70
C ALA A 6 -14.97 -8.00 -8.33
N ALA A 7 -14.51 -7.22 -7.35
CA ALA A 7 -15.15 -7.03 -6.05
C ALA A 7 -16.23 -5.93 -6.04
N GLY A 8 -16.54 -5.33 -7.19
CA GLY A 8 -17.57 -4.30 -7.35
C GLY A 8 -17.19 -2.92 -6.83
N VAL A 9 -15.92 -2.71 -6.48
CA VAL A 9 -15.38 -1.41 -6.04
C VAL A 9 -14.92 -0.59 -7.26
N PRO A 10 -15.22 0.72 -7.33
CA PRO A 10 -14.68 1.59 -8.36
C PRO A 10 -13.15 1.60 -8.31
N VAL A 11 -12.50 1.43 -9.46
CA VAL A 11 -11.04 1.47 -9.61
C VAL A 11 -10.68 2.27 -10.86
N ASP A 12 -9.49 2.84 -10.91
CA ASP A 12 -9.01 3.52 -12.12
C ASP A 12 -8.69 2.52 -13.22
N ALA A 13 -8.70 2.99 -14.47
CA ALA A 13 -8.39 2.16 -15.63
C ALA A 13 -7.03 1.47 -15.49
N GLY A 14 -7.00 0.16 -15.70
CA GLY A 14 -5.79 -0.66 -15.57
C GLY A 14 -5.48 -1.14 -14.14
N GLN A 15 -6.09 -0.57 -13.09
CA GLN A 15 -5.87 -1.04 -11.72
C GLN A 15 -6.39 -2.46 -11.50
N GLU A 16 -7.50 -2.86 -12.14
CA GLU A 16 -8.03 -4.22 -12.00
C GLU A 16 -7.03 -5.29 -12.49
N LEU A 17 -6.27 -5.00 -13.55
CA LEU A 17 -5.22 -5.92 -14.02
C LEU A 17 -4.11 -6.08 -12.98
N GLU A 18 -3.68 -4.98 -12.38
CA GLU A 18 -2.65 -5.01 -11.33
C GLU A 18 -3.14 -5.73 -10.06
N LEU A 19 -4.41 -5.54 -9.68
CA LEU A 19 -5.04 -6.28 -8.59
C LEU A 19 -5.05 -7.79 -8.87
N ARG A 20 -5.46 -8.21 -10.07
CA ARG A 20 -5.43 -9.63 -10.46
C ARG A 20 -4.01 -10.21 -10.51
N ARG A 21 -3.03 -9.41 -10.96
CA ARG A 21 -1.62 -9.82 -10.96
C ARG A 21 -1.13 -10.05 -9.53
N LYS A 22 -1.53 -9.20 -8.58
CA LYS A 22 -1.25 -9.39 -7.15
C LYS A 22 -1.92 -10.65 -6.60
N GLU A 23 -3.20 -10.89 -6.92
CA GLU A 23 -3.91 -12.13 -6.53
C GLU A 23 -3.17 -13.38 -7.01
N TRP A 24 -2.65 -13.34 -8.24
CA TRP A 24 -1.85 -14.42 -8.80
C TRP A 24 -0.57 -14.64 -7.99
N PHE A 25 0.20 -13.59 -7.66
CA PHE A 25 1.38 -13.73 -6.79
C PHE A 25 1.04 -14.28 -5.40
N ILE A 26 -0.04 -13.80 -4.79
CA ILE A 26 -0.53 -14.30 -3.50
C ILE A 26 -0.83 -15.80 -3.58
N SER A 27 -1.49 -16.26 -4.65
CA SER A 27 -1.81 -17.68 -4.84
C SER A 27 -0.57 -18.58 -4.96
N LEU A 28 0.59 -18.00 -5.29
CA LEU A 28 1.88 -18.68 -5.32
C LEU A 28 2.60 -18.67 -3.96
N GLY A 29 1.99 -18.10 -2.92
CA GLY A 29 2.54 -18.04 -1.55
C GLY A 29 3.49 -16.87 -1.28
N PHE A 30 3.55 -15.88 -2.18
CA PHE A 30 4.32 -14.67 -1.91
C PHE A 30 3.62 -13.79 -0.88
N LYS A 31 4.44 -13.15 -0.03
CA LYS A 31 3.95 -12.11 0.87
C LYS A 31 3.49 -10.89 0.08
N ALA A 32 2.32 -10.35 0.42
CA ALA A 32 1.72 -9.24 -0.28
C ALA A 32 1.63 -8.00 0.61
N LEU A 33 2.34 -6.96 0.20
CA LEU A 33 2.20 -5.61 0.73
C LEU A 33 1.44 -4.75 -0.30
N PHE A 34 0.50 -3.94 0.18
CA PHE A 34 -0.25 -3.01 -0.67
C PHE A 34 0.08 -1.56 -0.33
N ALA A 35 0.42 -0.78 -1.36
CA ALA A 35 0.70 0.64 -1.18
C ALA A 35 -0.61 1.43 -1.20
N VAL A 36 -0.78 2.35 -0.24
CA VAL A 36 -2.01 3.14 -0.04
C VAL A 36 -1.66 4.60 0.22
N ALA A 37 -2.43 5.53 -0.32
CA ALA A 37 -2.32 6.97 -0.09
C ALA A 37 -3.57 7.54 0.59
N SER A 38 -4.61 6.73 0.83
CA SER A 38 -5.86 7.16 1.46
C SER A 38 -6.58 6.04 2.24
N ASP A 39 -7.44 6.43 3.18
CA ASP A 39 -8.27 5.49 3.95
C ASP A 39 -9.23 4.67 3.07
N SER A 40 -9.68 5.25 1.96
CA SER A 40 -10.49 4.52 0.97
C SER A 40 -9.71 3.39 0.31
N GLU A 41 -8.41 3.59 0.05
CA GLU A 41 -7.55 2.55 -0.52
C GLU A 41 -7.22 1.47 0.51
N ILE A 42 -7.05 1.84 1.79
CA ILE A 42 -6.93 0.88 2.90
C ILE A 42 -8.15 -0.04 2.91
N THR A 43 -9.36 0.55 2.97
CA THR A 43 -10.62 -0.21 3.00
C THR A 43 -10.79 -1.09 1.77
N ALA A 44 -10.43 -0.60 0.58
CA ALA A 44 -10.51 -1.36 -0.66
C ALA A 44 -9.54 -2.56 -0.66
N ALA A 45 -8.30 -2.35 -0.21
CA ALA A 45 -7.30 -3.41 -0.10
C ALA A 45 -7.73 -4.48 0.91
N GLU A 46 -8.15 -4.08 2.11
CA GLU A 46 -8.64 -5.00 3.15
C GLU A 46 -9.85 -5.80 2.65
N LYS A 47 -10.81 -5.17 1.96
CA LYS A 47 -11.98 -5.88 1.42
C LYS A 47 -11.62 -6.86 0.31
N ARG A 48 -10.63 -6.53 -0.54
CA ARG A 48 -10.27 -7.33 -1.71
C ARG A 48 -9.40 -8.52 -1.36
N PHE A 49 -8.37 -8.28 -0.56
CA PHE A 49 -7.33 -9.26 -0.25
C PHE A 49 -7.50 -9.87 1.14
N GLY A 50 -8.09 -9.14 2.09
CA GLY A 50 -8.41 -9.66 3.43
C GLY A 50 -7.20 -10.33 4.08
N SER A 51 -7.42 -11.57 4.55
CA SER A 51 -6.38 -12.39 5.20
C SER A 51 -5.17 -12.72 4.33
N HIS A 52 -5.19 -12.39 3.04
CA HIS A 52 -4.06 -12.56 2.14
C HIS A 52 -3.08 -11.37 2.13
N LEU A 53 -3.37 -10.29 2.87
CA LEU A 53 -2.43 -9.20 3.07
C LEU A 53 -1.48 -9.49 4.23
N ASP A 54 -0.20 -9.22 4.01
CA ASP A 54 0.81 -9.23 5.07
C ASP A 54 1.01 -7.84 5.70
N GLY A 55 0.57 -6.78 5.01
CA GLY A 55 0.73 -5.42 5.47
C GLY A 55 0.42 -4.36 4.42
N LEU A 56 0.44 -3.11 4.88
CA LEU A 56 0.21 -1.92 4.05
C LEU A 56 1.41 -0.98 4.09
N ILE A 57 1.66 -0.30 2.97
CA ILE A 57 2.67 0.75 2.86
C ILE A 57 1.94 2.05 2.59
N HIS A 58 1.86 2.92 3.59
CA HIS A 58 1.36 4.27 3.43
C HIS A 58 2.37 5.12 2.62
N LEU A 59 1.89 5.66 1.50
CA LEU A 59 2.60 6.58 0.63
C LEU A 59 2.00 7.97 0.81
N PRO A 60 2.54 8.78 1.75
CA PRO A 60 2.07 10.15 1.92
C PRO A 60 2.39 10.97 0.66
N ALA A 61 1.60 12.00 0.35
CA ALA A 61 1.75 12.76 -0.89
C ALA A 61 3.17 13.34 -1.08
N GLU A 62 3.81 13.71 0.04
CA GLU A 62 5.17 14.23 0.09
C GLU A 62 6.19 13.19 -0.41
N ALA A 63 5.94 11.90 -0.17
CA ALA A 63 6.80 10.80 -0.64
C ALA A 63 6.85 10.70 -2.17
N LEU A 64 5.75 11.06 -2.85
CA LEU A 64 5.67 11.03 -4.31
C LEU A 64 6.35 12.22 -4.99
N THR A 65 6.64 13.28 -4.24
CA THR A 65 7.34 14.48 -4.75
C THR A 65 8.86 14.35 -4.70
N ARG A 66 9.37 13.26 -4.11
CA ARG A 66 10.80 12.99 -3.97
C ARG A 66 11.41 12.54 -5.29
N THR A 67 12.67 12.90 -5.49
CA THR A 67 13.46 12.43 -6.63
C THR A 67 14.01 11.03 -6.35
N MET A 68 14.24 10.22 -7.38
CA MET A 68 14.80 8.87 -7.22
C MET A 68 16.17 8.83 -6.53
N SER A 69 16.90 9.95 -6.50
CA SER A 69 18.19 10.10 -5.83
C SER A 69 18.09 10.36 -4.32
N GLU A 70 16.91 10.65 -3.80
CA GLU A 70 16.70 10.95 -2.38
C GLU A 70 16.48 9.66 -1.58
N GLU A 71 17.13 9.57 -0.42
CA GLU A 71 17.01 8.44 0.49
C GLU A 71 15.63 8.41 1.15
N MET A 72 14.95 7.28 1.03
CA MET A 72 13.67 7.03 1.68
C MET A 72 13.78 5.81 2.58
N GLU A 73 13.16 5.90 3.75
CA GLU A 73 13.12 4.82 4.72
C GLU A 73 11.71 4.31 4.91
N LEU A 74 11.60 2.99 5.12
CA LEU A 74 10.36 2.35 5.49
C LEU A 74 10.23 2.37 7.03
N VAL A 75 9.38 3.25 7.54
CA VAL A 75 9.18 3.46 8.98
C VAL A 75 7.93 2.71 9.43
N SER A 76 8.06 1.83 10.42
CA SER A 76 6.91 1.12 10.99
C SER A 76 5.93 2.10 11.65
N LEU A 77 4.66 2.02 11.27
CA LEU A 77 3.55 2.76 11.89
C LEU A 77 2.74 1.89 12.87
N GLY A 78 3.04 0.59 12.96
CA GLY A 78 2.21 -0.35 13.71
C GLY A 78 0.84 -0.57 13.05
N GLN A 79 -0.22 -0.71 13.84
CA GLN A 79 -1.59 -0.88 13.34
C GLN A 79 -2.34 0.46 13.35
N HIS A 80 -1.96 1.37 12.46
CA HIS A 80 -2.58 2.69 12.37
C HIS A 80 -3.68 2.69 11.30
N GLY A 81 -4.96 2.79 11.72
CA GLY A 81 -6.11 2.86 10.79
C GLY A 81 -6.37 1.60 9.96
N SER A 82 -5.67 0.49 10.26
CA SER A 82 -5.69 -0.78 9.53
C SER A 82 -5.60 -1.94 10.51
N SER A 83 -6.25 -3.05 10.17
CA SER A 83 -6.13 -4.31 10.90
C SER A 83 -4.77 -5.00 10.66
N PHE A 84 -4.09 -4.63 9.57
CA PHE A 84 -2.78 -5.12 9.17
C PHE A 84 -1.64 -4.20 9.63
N PRO A 85 -0.42 -4.74 9.85
CA PRO A 85 0.78 -3.93 10.06
C PRO A 85 0.97 -2.93 8.92
N MET A 86 1.27 -1.69 9.30
CA MET A 86 1.48 -0.60 8.37
C MET A 86 2.88 -0.03 8.55
N ALA A 87 3.49 0.34 7.43
CA ALA A 87 4.68 1.17 7.40
C ALA A 87 4.45 2.37 6.50
N ALA A 88 5.19 3.46 6.69
CA ALA A 88 5.20 4.60 5.79
C ALA A 88 6.55 4.72 5.09
N LEU A 89 6.52 5.17 3.85
CA LEU A 89 7.73 5.57 3.14
C LEU A 89 8.00 7.04 3.43
N LEU A 90 9.04 7.33 4.21
CA LEU A 90 9.38 8.67 4.71
C LEU A 90 10.82 9.06 4.33
N ASP A 91 11.16 10.32 4.55
CA ASP A 91 12.53 10.83 4.37
C ASP A 91 13.49 10.18 5.38
N GLY A 92 14.55 9.53 4.90
CA GLY A 92 15.55 8.88 5.76
C GLY A 92 16.26 9.84 6.73
N THR A 93 16.27 11.14 6.43
CA THR A 93 16.84 12.15 7.34
C THR A 93 15.96 12.44 8.55
N THR A 94 14.64 12.20 8.47
CA THR A 94 13.70 12.42 9.58
C THR A 94 13.59 11.23 10.54
N SER A 95 13.98 10.03 10.06
CA SER A 95 14.03 8.79 10.86
C SER A 95 15.19 8.78 11.87
N LYS A 96 16.25 9.56 11.61
CA LYS A 96 17.35 9.81 12.55
C LYS A 96 16.93 10.77 13.67
N ARG A 97 15.97 10.38 14.50
CA ARG A 97 15.76 11.02 15.80
C ARG A 97 16.98 10.66 16.68
N PRO A 98 17.68 11.63 17.29
CA PRO A 98 18.76 11.31 18.21
C PRO A 98 18.16 10.62 19.44
N THR A 99 18.72 9.46 19.79
CA THR A 99 18.57 8.83 21.10
C THR A 99 19.13 9.72 22.20
#